data_AF-A0A1M5LM20-F1
#
_entry.id   AF-A0A1M5LM20-F1
#
_cell.length_a   1.000
_cell.length_b   1.000
_cell.length_c   1.000
_cell.angle_alpha   90.00
_cell.angle_beta   90.00
_cell.angle_gamma   90.00
#
_symmetry.space_group_name_H-M   'P 1'
#
loop_
_entity.id
_entity.type
_entity.pdbx_description
1 polymer ?
#
loop_
_entity_poly.entity_id
_entity_poly.type
_entity_poly.pdbx_seq_one_letter_code
_entity_poly.pdbx_strand_id
1 'polypeptide(L)'
;MKAITQFDCIQNEIYSNGCVKIITDGIADIKTELLRPQLKLNWIFDNEKTIFTKELSTWTSYLGPRFSKKEFLFLKNTYDFELEEFKDNLYSKLSINPLYTSPGTIEFIEYQDKEYLIIKFNRWQHDYQPRGAGEDQLGEDITYIHGIWEDPLLTDEIIKKIKAQ
;
A
#
# COMPACT_ATOMS: atom_id res chain seq x y z
N MET A 1 4.42 1.91 -18.80
CA MET A 1 3.89 1.05 -17.72
C MET A 1 4.26 -0.41 -17.92
N LYS A 2 5.07 -0.92 -17.00
CA LYS A 2 5.49 -2.32 -16.91
C LYS A 2 5.11 -2.84 -15.53
N ALA A 3 4.33 -3.92 -15.47
CA ALA A 3 4.01 -4.58 -14.21
C ALA A 3 5.20 -5.41 -13.70
N ILE A 4 5.50 -5.28 -12.42
CA ILE A 4 6.50 -6.07 -11.71
C ILE A 4 5.75 -7.16 -10.95
N THR A 5 5.98 -8.42 -11.31
CA THR A 5 5.27 -9.57 -10.72
C THR A 5 5.99 -10.14 -9.49
N GLN A 6 7.29 -9.92 -9.39
CA GLN A 6 8.17 -10.41 -8.33
C GLN A 6 9.14 -9.32 -7.88
N PHE A 7 9.45 -9.29 -6.60
CA PHE A 7 10.33 -8.30 -5.99
C PHE A 7 11.08 -8.89 -4.80
N ASP A 8 12.30 -8.41 -4.55
CA ASP A 8 13.01 -8.80 -3.33
C ASP A 8 12.35 -8.13 -2.12
N CYS A 9 12.21 -8.86 -1.02
CA CYS A 9 11.52 -8.44 0.18
C CYS A 9 12.15 -9.07 1.42
N ILE A 10 12.29 -8.28 2.48
CA ILE A 10 12.50 -8.81 3.83
C ILE A 10 11.16 -8.80 4.56
N GLN A 11 10.79 -9.94 5.15
CA GLN A 11 9.71 -10.00 6.12
C GLN A 11 10.28 -10.10 7.53
N ASN A 12 9.70 -9.35 8.46
CA ASN A 12 10.23 -9.20 9.79
C ASN A 12 9.20 -9.57 10.88
N GLU A 13 9.69 -10.22 11.93
CA GLU A 13 9.01 -10.34 13.21
C GLU A 13 9.57 -9.30 14.18
N ILE A 14 8.75 -8.82 15.11
CA ILE A 14 9.20 -8.00 16.24
C ILE A 14 8.79 -8.73 17.50
N TYR A 15 9.76 -9.05 18.35
CA TYR A 15 9.53 -9.67 19.65
C TYR A 15 9.08 -8.64 20.69
N SER A 16 8.50 -9.09 21.79
CA SER A 16 8.02 -8.23 22.89
C SER A 16 9.12 -7.36 23.53
N ASN A 17 10.38 -7.73 23.37
CA ASN A 17 11.55 -6.94 23.79
C ASN A 17 12.02 -5.91 22.75
N GLY A 18 11.28 -5.72 21.66
CA GLY A 18 11.62 -4.83 20.55
C GLY A 18 12.67 -5.38 19.58
N CYS A 19 13.19 -6.60 19.80
CA CYS A 19 14.12 -7.21 18.86
C CYS A 19 13.42 -7.57 17.55
N VAL A 20 14.03 -7.18 16.43
CA VAL A 20 13.57 -7.53 15.09
C VAL A 20 14.26 -8.80 14.63
N LYS A 21 13.50 -9.75 14.09
CA LYS A 21 14.04 -10.95 13.43
C LYS A 21 13.57 -11.00 11.99
N ILE A 22 14.52 -11.17 11.08
CA ILE A 22 14.23 -11.48 9.69
C ILE A 22 13.66 -12.90 9.62
N ILE A 23 12.41 -13.02 9.20
CA ILE A 23 11.75 -14.33 8.99
C ILE A 23 12.13 -14.87 7.62
N THR A 24 12.09 -14.01 6.60
CA THR A 24 12.49 -14.33 5.23
C THR A 24 13.17 -13.12 4.59
N ASP A 25 14.15 -13.41 3.74
CA ASP A 25 14.83 -12.44 2.86
C ASP A 25 14.95 -13.10 1.49
N GLY A 26 14.23 -12.57 0.50
CA GLY A 26 14.23 -13.16 -0.84
C GLY A 26 13.10 -12.64 -1.71
N ILE A 27 12.86 -13.35 -2.81
CA ILE A 27 11.85 -12.96 -3.80
C ILE A 27 10.45 -13.26 -3.27
N ALA A 28 9.59 -12.26 -3.31
CA ALA A 28 8.15 -12.35 -3.06
C ALA A 28 7.36 -12.04 -4.34
N ASP A 29 6.18 -12.64 -4.46
CA ASP A 29 5.23 -12.33 -5.52
C ASP A 29 4.32 -11.16 -5.12
N ILE A 30 3.80 -10.42 -6.10
CA ILE A 30 2.64 -9.54 -5.86
C ILE A 30 1.39 -10.38 -5.58
N LYS A 31 0.33 -9.72 -5.09
CA LYS A 31 -0.95 -10.33 -4.72
C LYS A 31 -0.81 -11.40 -3.63
N THR A 32 0.09 -11.17 -2.68
CA THR A 32 0.29 -12.01 -1.50
C THR A 32 0.27 -11.18 -0.22
N GLU A 33 -0.12 -11.81 0.87
CA GLU A 33 0.02 -11.27 2.22
C GLU A 33 1.48 -11.41 2.67
N LEU A 34 2.06 -10.33 3.17
CA LEU A 34 3.42 -10.29 3.71
C LEU A 34 3.43 -9.70 5.11
N LEU A 35 4.24 -10.30 5.99
CA LEU A 35 4.38 -9.85 7.37
C LEU A 35 5.47 -8.76 7.48
N ARG A 36 5.06 -7.54 7.85
CA ARG A 36 5.93 -6.36 7.98
C ARG A 36 6.96 -6.25 6.85
N PRO A 37 6.52 -6.22 5.58
CA PRO A 37 7.44 -6.30 4.46
C PRO A 37 8.26 -5.02 4.34
N GLN A 38 9.56 -5.19 4.15
CA GLN A 38 10.46 -4.16 3.65
C GLN A 38 10.79 -4.51 2.20
N LEU A 39 10.18 -3.77 1.27
CA LEU A 39 10.39 -4.00 -0.16
C LEU A 39 11.82 -3.60 -0.51
N LYS A 40 12.58 -4.57 -1.02
CA LYS A 40 13.91 -4.41 -1.57
C LYS A 40 13.84 -4.38 -3.09
N LEU A 41 13.07 -3.48 -3.70
CA LEU A 41 13.37 -3.21 -5.11
C LEU A 41 14.83 -2.73 -5.13
N ASN A 42 15.70 -3.29 -5.98
CA ASN A 42 17.18 -3.15 -5.92
C ASN A 42 17.75 -1.71 -5.85
N TRP A 43 16.88 -0.70 -5.85
CA TRP A 43 17.11 0.73 -5.83
C TRP A 43 16.33 1.47 -4.70
N ILE A 44 15.44 0.80 -3.96
CA ILE A 44 14.61 1.42 -2.91
C ILE A 44 15.40 1.78 -1.64
N PHE A 45 16.60 1.28 -1.37
CA PHE A 45 17.37 1.71 -0.17
C PHE A 45 18.32 2.87 -0.44
N ASP A 46 18.26 3.45 -1.63
CA ASP A 46 19.07 4.60 -1.96
C ASP A 46 18.44 5.89 -1.41
N ASN A 47 19.27 6.77 -0.84
CA ASN A 47 18.81 7.96 -0.11
C ASN A 47 18.27 9.07 -1.03
N GLU A 48 18.41 8.90 -2.35
CA GLU A 48 17.98 9.89 -3.35
C GLU A 48 16.52 9.72 -3.80
N LYS A 49 15.80 8.71 -3.30
CA LYS A 49 14.39 8.50 -3.66
C LYS A 49 13.47 9.47 -2.93
N THR A 50 12.38 9.86 -3.60
CA THR A 50 11.25 10.54 -2.95
C THR A 50 10.02 9.64 -2.99
N ILE A 51 9.40 9.39 -1.83
CA ILE A 51 8.19 8.58 -1.72
C ILE A 51 7.04 9.49 -1.33
N PHE A 52 5.99 9.47 -2.13
CA PHE A 52 4.73 10.15 -1.87
C PHE A 52 3.65 9.12 -1.63
N THR A 53 2.92 9.24 -0.52
CA THR A 53 1.85 8.33 -0.17
C THR A 53 0.50 8.98 -0.43
N LYS A 54 -0.55 8.19 -0.64
CA LYS A 54 -1.92 8.67 -0.54
C LYS A 54 -2.89 7.51 -0.30
N GLU A 55 -3.95 7.75 0.45
CA GLU A 55 -5.06 6.80 0.53
C GLU A 55 -5.80 6.73 -0.83
N LEU A 56 -6.14 5.51 -1.26
CA LEU A 56 -6.99 5.25 -2.42
C LEU A 56 -8.46 5.39 -2.01
N SER A 57 -8.91 6.64 -1.98
CA SER A 57 -10.29 7.02 -1.68
C SER A 57 -10.63 8.38 -2.30
N THR A 58 -11.92 8.62 -2.60
CA THR A 58 -12.42 9.96 -2.96
C THR A 58 -12.63 10.85 -1.74
N TRP A 59 -12.62 10.25 -0.55
CA TRP A 59 -12.60 10.95 0.72
C TRP A 59 -11.21 10.82 1.34
N THR A 60 -10.80 11.80 2.14
CA THR A 60 -9.58 11.66 2.94
C THR A 60 -9.83 12.36 4.27
N SER A 61 -9.36 11.75 5.35
CA SER A 61 -9.34 12.33 6.70
C SER A 61 -8.32 13.46 6.82
N TYR A 62 -7.36 13.54 5.89
CA TYR A 62 -6.31 14.55 5.85
C TYR A 62 -6.74 15.78 5.02
N LEU A 63 -6.13 16.95 5.29
CA LEU A 63 -6.41 18.21 4.57
C LEU A 63 -5.92 18.23 3.10
N GLY A 64 -5.43 17.10 2.58
CA GLY A 64 -4.90 16.98 1.24
C GLY A 64 -5.98 16.95 0.15
N PRO A 65 -5.60 17.22 -1.13
CA PRO A 65 -6.54 17.26 -2.23
C PRO A 65 -7.13 15.86 -2.51
N ARG A 66 -8.43 15.79 -2.80
CA ARG A 66 -9.17 14.54 -3.03
C ARG A 66 -9.11 14.10 -4.49
N PHE A 67 -9.14 12.78 -4.71
CA PHE A 67 -9.48 12.25 -6.03
C PHE A 67 -10.96 12.53 -6.31
N SER A 68 -11.24 13.04 -7.51
CA SER A 68 -12.58 13.04 -8.06
C SER A 68 -13.01 11.61 -8.38
N LYS A 69 -14.33 11.37 -8.47
CA LYS A 69 -14.86 10.06 -8.87
C LYS A 69 -14.28 9.59 -10.21
N LYS A 70 -14.06 10.50 -11.17
CA LYS A 70 -13.48 10.17 -12.49
C LYS A 70 -12.04 9.70 -12.39
N GLU A 71 -11.18 10.42 -11.67
CA GLU A 71 -9.79 10.02 -11.46
C GLU A 71 -9.71 8.69 -10.70
N PHE A 72 -10.59 8.49 -9.73
CA PHE A 72 -10.59 7.26 -8.95
C PHE A 72 -11.05 6.05 -9.76
N LEU A 73 -12.06 6.21 -10.62
CA LEU A 73 -12.47 5.19 -11.59
C LEU A 73 -11.37 4.89 -12.62
N PHE A 74 -10.63 5.92 -13.06
CA PHE A 74 -9.45 5.74 -13.91
C PHE A 74 -8.40 4.88 -13.22
N LEU A 75 -8.03 5.20 -11.97
CA LEU A 75 -7.08 4.40 -11.18
C LEU A 75 -7.56 2.96 -11.02
N LYS A 76 -8.83 2.78 -10.65
CA LYS A 76 -9.46 1.46 -10.53
C LYS A 76 -9.32 0.64 -11.81
N ASN A 77 -9.62 1.24 -12.96
CA ASN A 77 -9.61 0.53 -14.23
C ASN A 77 -8.18 0.25 -14.73
N THR A 78 -7.23 1.12 -14.38
CA THR A 78 -5.83 1.01 -14.80
C THR A 78 -5.08 -0.04 -13.97
N TYR A 79 -5.33 -0.10 -12.66
CA TYR A 79 -4.59 -0.93 -11.71
C TYR A 79 -5.40 -2.10 -11.13
N ASP A 80 -6.65 -2.26 -11.58
CA ASP A 80 -7.51 -3.43 -11.31
C ASP A 80 -7.69 -3.75 -9.83
N PHE A 81 -8.20 -2.79 -9.04
CA PHE A 81 -8.60 -3.01 -7.65
C PHE A 81 -10.13 -2.88 -7.47
N GLU A 82 -10.66 -3.39 -6.36
CA GLU A 82 -12.09 -3.34 -6.07
C GLU A 82 -12.50 -2.01 -5.42
N LEU A 83 -13.78 -1.64 -5.54
CA LEU A 83 -14.33 -0.44 -4.94
C LEU A 83 -15.48 -0.76 -3.99
N GLU A 84 -15.64 0.10 -3.00
CA GLU A 84 -16.81 0.16 -2.14
C GLU A 84 -17.33 1.60 -2.09
N GLU A 85 -18.67 1.74 -2.05
CA GLU A 85 -19.31 3.04 -1.92
C GLU A 85 -19.92 3.20 -0.52
N PHE A 86 -19.57 4.29 0.15
CA PHE A 86 -20.13 4.66 1.45
C PHE A 86 -20.39 6.17 1.52
N LYS A 87 -21.65 6.55 1.76
CA LYS A 87 -22.10 7.95 1.86
C LYS A 87 -21.57 8.82 0.70
N ASP A 88 -21.82 8.40 -0.53
CA ASP A 88 -21.39 9.04 -1.80
C ASP A 88 -19.87 9.09 -2.06
N ASN A 89 -19.06 8.50 -1.19
CA ASN A 89 -17.61 8.39 -1.36
C ASN A 89 -17.24 6.98 -1.83
N LEU A 90 -16.24 6.89 -2.69
CA LEU A 90 -15.67 5.64 -3.18
C LEU A 90 -14.36 5.36 -2.45
N TYR A 91 -14.19 4.13 -2.01
CA TYR A 91 -13.01 3.63 -1.33
C TYR A 91 -12.49 2.41 -2.10
N SER A 92 -11.19 2.21 -2.11
CA SER A 92 -10.62 0.95 -2.56
C SER A 92 -10.89 -0.13 -1.53
N LYS A 93 -11.14 -1.35 -2.00
CA LYS A 93 -11.45 -2.52 -1.17
C LYS A 93 -10.58 -3.70 -1.57
N LEU A 94 -10.30 -4.57 -0.60
CA LEU A 94 -9.67 -5.86 -0.83
C LEU A 94 -10.49 -6.95 -0.14
N SER A 95 -11.16 -7.81 -0.91
CA SER A 95 -12.11 -8.80 -0.37
C SER A 95 -11.52 -10.19 -0.10
N ILE A 96 -10.21 -10.38 -0.22
CA ILE A 96 -9.57 -11.70 -0.01
C ILE A 96 -9.64 -12.17 1.45
N ASN A 97 -9.79 -11.23 2.39
CA ASN A 97 -9.87 -11.50 3.82
C ASN A 97 -10.75 -10.42 4.49
N PRO A 98 -11.73 -10.79 5.36
CA PRO A 98 -12.59 -9.84 6.06
C PRO A 98 -11.85 -8.82 6.93
N LEU A 99 -10.59 -9.08 7.27
CA LEU A 99 -9.75 -8.21 8.08
C LEU A 99 -9.25 -6.95 7.32
N TYR A 100 -9.40 -6.89 6.00
CA TYR A 100 -9.14 -5.67 5.23
C TYR A 100 -10.38 -4.77 5.23
N THR A 101 -10.48 -3.98 6.29
CA THR A 101 -11.55 -3.02 6.58
C THR A 101 -11.24 -1.60 6.08
N SER A 102 -9.96 -1.33 5.81
CA SER A 102 -9.45 -0.01 5.46
C SER A 102 -9.12 0.11 3.98
N PRO A 103 -9.21 1.31 3.39
CA PRO A 103 -8.79 1.54 2.01
C PRO A 103 -7.31 1.24 1.79
N GLY A 104 -6.97 0.88 0.56
CA GLY A 104 -5.60 0.74 0.11
C GLY A 104 -4.86 2.08 0.09
N THR A 105 -3.54 1.99 0.02
CA THR A 105 -2.62 3.12 -0.14
C THR A 105 -1.90 3.00 -1.47
N ILE A 106 -1.73 4.14 -2.13
CA ILE A 106 -0.83 4.30 -3.28
C ILE A 106 0.48 4.92 -2.79
N GLU A 107 1.61 4.33 -3.16
CA GLU A 107 2.93 4.92 -3.00
C GLU A 107 3.49 5.21 -4.37
N PHE A 108 3.72 6.49 -4.66
CA PHE A 108 4.39 6.95 -5.86
C PHE A 108 5.85 7.27 -5.51
N ILE A 109 6.77 6.62 -6.20
CA ILE A 109 8.20 6.71 -5.91
C ILE A 109 8.90 7.29 -7.14
N GLU A 110 9.64 8.37 -6.91
CA GLU A 110 10.55 8.94 -7.89
C GLU A 110 11.97 8.55 -7.51
N TYR A 111 12.68 7.94 -8.46
CA TYR A 111 14.07 7.56 -8.27
C TYR A 111 14.83 7.69 -9.59
N GLN A 112 15.83 8.57 -9.60
CA GLN A 112 16.53 8.98 -10.82
C GLN A 112 15.52 9.46 -11.88
N ASP A 113 15.59 8.93 -13.10
CA ASP A 113 14.67 9.23 -14.19
C ASP A 113 13.51 8.23 -14.29
N LYS A 114 13.20 7.51 -13.21
CA LYS A 114 12.17 6.47 -13.17
C LYS A 114 11.11 6.75 -12.12
N GLU A 115 9.91 6.34 -12.47
CA GLU A 115 8.73 6.44 -11.62
C GLU A 115 8.19 5.05 -11.31
N TYR A 116 7.75 4.86 -10.08
CA TYR A 116 7.16 3.61 -9.64
C TYR A 116 5.89 3.85 -8.87
N LEU A 117 4.98 2.89 -8.98
CA LEU A 117 3.73 2.88 -8.25
C LEU A 117 3.58 1.57 -7.50
N ILE A 118 3.25 1.66 -6.22
CA ILE A 118 2.89 0.52 -5.39
C ILE A 118 1.47 0.75 -4.88
N ILE A 119 0.61 -0.24 -5.05
CA ILE A 119 -0.69 -0.28 -4.38
C ILE A 119 -0.64 -1.37 -3.34
N LYS A 120 -0.96 -1.02 -2.10
CA LYS A 120 -0.95 -1.95 -0.98
C LYS A 120 -2.13 -1.75 -0.05
N PHE A 121 -2.56 -2.83 0.57
CA PHE A 121 -3.60 -2.84 1.60
C PHE A 121 -3.00 -3.34 2.89
N ASN A 122 -3.27 -2.66 3.99
CA ASN A 122 -2.82 -3.09 5.30
C ASN A 122 -4.02 -3.60 6.07
N ARG A 123 -3.89 -4.77 6.72
CA ARG A 123 -4.82 -5.17 7.78
C ARG A 123 -4.17 -4.78 9.10
N TRP A 124 -4.74 -3.79 9.76
CA TRP A 124 -4.16 -3.27 11.00
C TRP A 124 -4.56 -4.13 12.20
N GLN A 125 -3.65 -4.23 13.16
CA GLN A 125 -3.76 -4.98 14.40
C GLN A 125 -5.00 -4.69 15.27
N HIS A 126 -5.77 -3.63 15.02
CA HIS A 126 -6.86 -3.22 15.92
C HIS A 126 -8.24 -3.73 15.52
N ASP A 127 -8.43 -4.14 14.26
CA ASP A 127 -9.79 -4.37 13.77
C ASP A 127 -10.36 -5.74 14.13
N TYR A 128 -9.52 -6.75 14.43
CA TYR A 128 -9.96 -8.07 14.91
C TYR A 128 -8.83 -8.80 15.67
N GLN A 129 -8.57 -8.38 16.90
CA GLN A 129 -7.76 -9.21 17.81
C GLN A 129 -8.67 -10.25 18.47
N PRO A 130 -8.30 -11.55 18.52
CA PRO A 130 -9.02 -12.54 19.32
C PRO A 130 -8.95 -12.25 20.83
N ARG A 131 -8.13 -11.29 21.26
CA ARG A 131 -7.97 -10.85 22.66
C ARG A 131 -8.01 -9.33 22.72
N GLY A 132 -8.72 -8.77 23.70
CA GLY A 132 -9.09 -7.35 23.73
C GLY A 132 -7.92 -6.36 23.63
N ALA A 133 -8.26 -5.09 23.36
CA ALA A 133 -7.39 -3.95 23.05
C ALA A 133 -6.25 -3.62 24.05
N GLY A 134 -6.04 -4.43 25.09
CA GLY A 134 -4.95 -4.30 26.07
C GLY A 134 -4.04 -5.53 26.22
N GLU A 135 -4.29 -6.65 25.53
CA GLU A 135 -3.60 -7.92 25.80
C GLU A 135 -3.08 -8.69 24.56
N ASP A 136 -2.93 -8.03 23.41
CA ASP A 136 -2.11 -8.55 22.32
C ASP A 136 -1.13 -7.46 21.88
N GLN A 137 0.08 -7.49 22.44
CA GLN A 137 1.13 -6.52 22.13
C GLN A 137 1.63 -6.60 20.66
N LEU A 138 1.20 -7.61 19.88
CA LEU A 138 1.84 -7.99 18.61
C LEU A 138 0.83 -8.51 17.56
N GLY A 139 -0.19 -7.73 17.21
CA GLY A 139 -0.97 -8.06 16.01
C GLY A 139 -0.06 -8.22 14.78
N GLU A 140 -0.37 -9.20 13.93
CA GLU A 140 0.38 -9.44 12.69
C GLU A 140 0.12 -8.27 11.72
N ASP A 141 1.03 -7.31 11.70
CA ASP A 141 1.03 -6.21 10.73
C ASP A 141 1.32 -6.78 9.35
N ILE A 142 0.23 -7.02 8.62
CA ILE A 142 0.24 -7.70 7.34
C ILE A 142 -0.15 -6.71 6.26
N THR A 143 0.73 -6.65 5.27
CA THR A 143 0.56 -5.85 4.08
C THR A 143 0.33 -6.78 2.91
N TYR A 144 -0.78 -6.59 2.21
CA TYR A 144 -1.01 -7.18 0.90
C TYR A 144 -0.54 -6.24 -0.19
N ILE A 145 0.46 -6.66 -0.96
CA ILE A 145 0.95 -5.90 -2.12
C ILE A 145 0.06 -6.23 -3.31
N HIS A 146 -0.85 -5.33 -3.68
CA HIS A 146 -1.76 -5.53 -4.80
C HIS A 146 -1.02 -5.54 -6.14
N GLY A 147 -0.07 -4.63 -6.30
CA GLY A 147 0.79 -4.60 -7.48
C GLY A 147 1.85 -3.51 -7.41
N ILE A 148 2.83 -3.68 -8.28
CA ILE A 148 3.97 -2.77 -8.44
C ILE A 148 4.12 -2.49 -9.95
N TRP A 149 4.27 -1.22 -10.32
CA TRP A 149 4.44 -0.81 -11.71
C TRP A 149 5.60 0.17 -11.87
N GLU A 150 6.42 -0.06 -12.90
CA GLU A 150 7.44 0.87 -13.41
C GLU A 150 6.83 1.70 -14.55
N ASP A 151 7.14 3.00 -14.57
CA ASP A 151 6.57 4.01 -15.47
C ASP A 151 5.02 3.96 -15.47
N PRO A 152 4.37 4.20 -14.32
CA PRO A 152 2.93 4.02 -14.14
C PRO A 152 2.14 4.97 -15.04
N LEU A 153 0.98 4.51 -15.52
CA LEU A 153 0.07 5.37 -16.28
C LEU A 153 -0.73 6.25 -15.31
N LEU A 154 -0.28 7.48 -15.09
CA LEU A 154 -0.94 8.48 -14.26
C LEU A 154 -1.07 9.79 -15.06
N THR A 155 -2.07 10.60 -14.73
CA THR A 155 -2.16 11.98 -15.26
C THR A 155 -1.45 12.96 -14.33
N ASP A 156 -1.05 14.11 -14.86
CA ASP A 156 -0.39 15.16 -14.09
C ASP A 156 -1.23 15.60 -12.88
N GLU A 157 -2.57 15.64 -13.01
CA GLU A 157 -3.48 15.98 -11.93
C GLU A 157 -3.46 14.93 -10.81
N ILE A 158 -3.40 13.64 -11.17
CA ILE A 158 -3.32 12.55 -10.21
C ILE A 158 -1.98 12.59 -9.48
N ILE A 159 -0.87 12.75 -10.21
CA ILE A 159 0.47 12.87 -9.64
C ILE A 159 0.52 14.04 -8.66
N LYS A 160 0.02 15.22 -9.06
CA LYS A 160 -0.04 16.40 -8.19
C LYS A 160 -0.81 16.13 -6.90
N LYS A 161 -1.90 15.36 -6.95
CA LYS A 161 -2.71 15.02 -5.76
C LYS A 161 -2.04 14.02 -4.84
N ILE A 162 -1.22 13.12 -5.38
CA ILE A 162 -0.40 12.20 -4.58
C ILE A 162 0.71 12.97 -3.89
N LYS A 163 1.39 13.88 -4.61
CA LYS A 163 2.51 14.66 -4.06
C LYS A 163 2.12 15.76 -3.06
N ALA A 164 0.87 16.21 -3.09
CA ALA A 164 0.37 17.30 -2.24
C ALA A 164 -0.16 16.83 -0.87
N GLN A 165 0.27 15.67 -0.38
CA GLN A 165 -0.11 15.14 0.93
C GLN A 165 0.67 15.82 2.06
#